data_AF-A0A9E1P6I2-F1
#
_entry.id   AF-A0A9E1P6I2-F1
#
_cell.length_a   1.000
_cell.length_b   1.000
_cell.length_c   1.000
_cell.angle_alpha   90.00
_cell.angle_beta   90.00
_cell.angle_gamma   90.00
#
_symmetry.space_group_name_H-M   'P 1'
#
loop_
_entity.id
_entity.type
_entity.pdbx_description
1 polymer ?
#
loop_
_entity_poly.entity_id
_entity_poly.type
_entity_poly.pdbx_seq_one_letter_code
_entity_poly.pdbx_strand_id
1 'polypeptide(L)'
;MKKNLVFTLFGLLAICLVGQIALSFDRVSVEQLIRTKSCPDCDLYKANLDRLDLTNANLQGANLKRAKFRKATLFGANLTGANTMGTNFEGAMWIDGTICQKGSIGYCAKSEK
;
A
#
# COMPACT_ATOMS: atom_id res chain seq x y z
N MET A 1 26.72 31.71 25.44
CA MET A 1 25.59 30.80 25.78
C MET A 1 24.38 31.15 24.90
N LYS A 2 23.68 30.11 24.38
CA LYS A 2 22.36 30.08 23.70
C LYS A 2 22.26 30.37 22.18
N LYS A 3 22.48 29.29 21.42
CA LYS A 3 21.63 28.66 20.37
C LYS A 3 20.89 29.53 19.33
N ASN A 4 21.22 29.27 18.07
CA ASN A 4 20.34 29.18 16.89
C ASN A 4 18.85 29.01 17.22
N LEU A 5 17.96 29.66 16.42
CA LEU A 5 16.63 29.16 15.95
C LEU A 5 15.59 30.28 15.75
N VAL A 6 15.83 31.30 14.91
CA VAL A 6 14.73 32.12 14.33
C VAL A 6 15.10 32.66 12.93
N PHE A 7 15.76 31.86 12.09
CA PHE A 7 15.70 32.10 10.64
C PHE A 7 14.33 31.59 10.17
N THR A 8 13.66 32.35 9.31
CA THR A 8 12.33 32.10 8.70
C THR A 8 11.09 32.70 9.41
N LEU A 9 11.25 33.92 9.93
CA LEU A 9 10.15 34.85 10.26
C LEU A 9 9.35 35.36 9.01
N PHE A 10 9.47 34.73 7.84
CA PHE A 10 8.82 35.13 6.57
C PHE A 10 8.05 34.00 5.85
N GLY A 11 7.91 32.82 6.46
CA GLY A 11 7.30 31.64 5.81
C GLY A 11 5.94 31.21 6.35
N LEU A 12 5.17 32.09 7.00
CA LEU A 12 4.02 31.70 7.83
C LEU A 12 2.63 32.17 7.35
N LEU A 13 2.49 32.70 6.12
CA LEU A 13 1.21 33.29 5.68
C LEU A 13 0.70 32.94 4.26
N ALA A 14 1.31 31.99 3.53
CA ALA A 14 0.88 31.69 2.15
C ALA A 14 0.76 30.20 1.75
N ILE A 15 0.85 29.24 2.69
CA ILE A 15 0.72 27.81 2.33
C ILE A 15 -0.49 27.12 3.01
N CYS A 16 -1.23 27.80 3.90
CA CYS A 16 -2.28 27.16 4.69
C CYS A 16 -3.74 27.26 4.19
N LEU A 17 -4.05 27.81 3.00
CA LEU A 17 -5.48 28.07 2.66
C LEU A 17 -6.00 27.57 1.30
N VAL A 18 -5.20 26.86 0.48
CA VAL A 18 -5.72 26.24 -0.76
C VAL A 18 -5.47 24.72 -0.86
N GLY A 19 -4.88 24.11 0.18
CA GLY A 19 -4.53 22.68 0.16
C GLY A 19 -5.22 21.80 1.21
N GLN A 20 -5.98 22.38 2.15
CA GLN A 20 -6.51 21.64 3.31
C GLN A 20 -7.97 21.17 3.16
N ILE A 21 -8.58 21.32 1.98
CA ILE A 21 -9.96 20.87 1.72
C ILE A 21 -9.98 19.75 0.66
N ALA A 22 -9.26 18.66 0.96
CA ALA A 22 -9.61 17.28 0.60
C ALA A 22 -8.66 16.34 1.36
N LEU A 23 -9.23 15.51 2.22
CA LEU A 23 -8.56 14.52 3.08
C LEU A 23 -7.65 13.59 2.25
N SER A 24 -6.33 13.73 2.38
CA SER A 24 -5.34 12.93 1.64
C SER A 24 -4.73 11.81 2.50
N PHE A 25 -5.54 10.85 2.96
CA PHE A 25 -5.01 9.66 3.65
C PHE A 25 -4.64 8.50 2.70
N ASP A 26 -5.06 8.53 1.43
CA ASP A 26 -4.85 7.42 0.48
C ASP A 26 -3.50 7.43 -0.25
N ARG A 27 -2.91 8.60 -0.53
CA ARG A 27 -1.68 8.68 -1.37
C ARG A 27 -0.40 8.36 -0.61
N VAL A 28 -0.33 8.76 0.66
CA VAL A 28 0.89 8.62 1.47
C VAL A 28 1.24 7.13 1.65
N SER A 29 0.25 6.29 1.96
CA SER A 29 0.45 4.85 2.17
C SER A 29 0.91 4.13 0.89
N VAL A 30 0.32 4.42 -0.26
CA VAL A 30 0.70 3.79 -1.54
C VAL A 30 2.09 4.24 -1.99
N GLU A 31 2.39 5.54 -1.87
CA GLU A 31 3.72 6.05 -2.22
C GLU A 31 4.82 5.48 -1.32
N GLN A 32 4.56 5.40 -0.01
CA GLN A 32 5.46 4.76 0.94
C GLN A 32 5.71 3.30 0.56
N LEU A 33 4.64 2.52 0.30
CA LEU A 33 4.75 1.12 -0.10
C LEU A 33 5.60 0.94 -1.36
N ILE A 34 5.38 1.78 -2.38
CA ILE A 34 6.13 1.69 -3.64
C ILE A 34 7.60 2.03 -3.43
N ARG A 35 7.89 3.09 -2.67
CA ARG A 35 9.27 3.59 -2.43
C ARG A 35 10.07 2.68 -1.51
N THR A 36 9.44 2.13 -0.48
CA THR A 36 10.15 1.47 0.64
C THR A 36 9.91 -0.03 0.72
N LYS A 37 8.93 -0.56 -0.02
CA LYS A 37 8.41 -1.93 0.15
C LYS A 37 7.96 -2.23 1.58
N SER A 38 7.61 -1.22 2.37
CA SER A 38 7.20 -1.42 3.77
C SER A 38 6.04 -0.50 4.13
N CYS A 39 4.93 -1.11 4.51
CA CYS A 39 3.73 -0.42 4.97
C CYS A 39 2.98 -1.29 6.00
N PRO A 40 3.60 -1.63 7.15
CA PRO A 40 2.91 -2.34 8.21
C PRO A 40 1.75 -1.49 8.74
N ASP A 41 0.61 -2.12 9.00
CA ASP A 41 -0.62 -1.53 9.53
C ASP A 41 -1.23 -0.38 8.69
N CYS A 42 -0.73 -0.18 7.47
CA CYS A 42 -1.22 0.87 6.58
C CYS A 42 -2.68 0.64 6.17
N ASP A 43 -3.42 1.73 6.04
CA ASP A 43 -4.71 1.71 5.35
C ASP A 43 -4.49 1.80 3.84
N LEU A 44 -4.85 0.72 3.15
CA LEU A 44 -4.80 0.57 1.69
C LEU A 44 -6.18 0.14 1.18
N TYR A 45 -7.25 0.52 1.89
CA TYR A 45 -8.63 0.24 1.50
C TYR A 45 -8.89 0.69 0.06
N LYS A 46 -9.35 -0.23 -0.79
CA LYS A 46 -9.58 0.01 -2.23
C LYS A 46 -8.37 0.53 -3.03
N ALA A 47 -7.15 0.48 -2.48
CA ALA A 47 -5.96 0.94 -3.19
C ALA A 47 -5.79 0.18 -4.51
N ASN A 48 -5.34 0.89 -5.54
CA ASN A 48 -4.98 0.29 -6.81
C ASN A 48 -3.48 -0.02 -6.81
N LEU A 49 -3.15 -1.31 -6.68
CA LEU A 49 -1.79 -1.85 -6.64
C LEU A 49 -1.58 -2.86 -7.80
N ASP A 50 -2.42 -2.77 -8.83
CA ASP A 50 -2.34 -3.61 -10.02
C ASP A 50 -0.94 -3.52 -10.66
N ARG A 51 -0.39 -4.67 -11.05
CA ARG A 51 0.89 -4.81 -11.77
C ARG A 51 2.12 -4.27 -11.03
N LEU A 52 2.01 -3.89 -9.76
CA LEU A 52 3.19 -3.49 -8.99
C LEU A 52 4.06 -4.70 -8.67
N ASP A 53 5.37 -4.49 -8.74
CA ASP A 53 6.32 -5.38 -8.08
C ASP A 53 6.32 -5.04 -6.59
N LEU A 54 5.91 -5.99 -5.75
CA LEU A 54 5.89 -5.91 -4.30
C LEU A 54 6.64 -7.13 -3.70
N THR A 55 7.63 -7.63 -4.44
CA THR A 55 8.51 -8.71 -3.97
C THR A 55 9.11 -8.33 -2.62
N ASN A 56 9.02 -9.24 -1.65
CA ASN A 56 9.47 -9.06 -0.27
C ASN A 56 8.86 -7.86 0.49
N ALA A 57 7.73 -7.32 0.03
CA ALA A 57 7.12 -6.19 0.71
C ALA A 57 6.58 -6.57 2.10
N ASN A 58 6.77 -5.69 3.08
CA ASN A 58 6.15 -5.81 4.39
C ASN A 58 4.77 -5.14 4.39
N LEU A 59 3.72 -5.95 4.41
CA LEU A 59 2.31 -5.56 4.48
C LEU A 59 1.63 -6.15 5.73
N GLN A 60 2.41 -6.45 6.77
CA GLN A 60 1.91 -7.00 8.03
C GLN A 60 0.79 -6.11 8.58
N GLY A 61 -0.35 -6.69 8.94
CA GLY A 61 -1.48 -5.97 9.55
C GLY A 61 -2.19 -4.97 8.62
N ALA A 62 -1.73 -4.77 7.38
CA ALA A 62 -2.29 -3.76 6.49
C ALA A 62 -3.78 -4.02 6.17
N ASN A 63 -4.58 -2.95 6.10
CA ASN A 63 -5.95 -3.03 5.63
C ASN A 63 -5.98 -3.03 4.10
N LEU A 64 -6.02 -4.21 3.49
CA LEU A 64 -6.08 -4.39 2.03
C LEU A 64 -7.51 -4.56 1.52
N LYS A 65 -8.54 -4.37 2.36
CA LYS A 65 -9.93 -4.65 2.00
C LYS A 65 -10.32 -3.97 0.68
N ARG A 66 -10.80 -4.76 -0.27
CA ARG A 66 -11.19 -4.32 -1.63
C ARG A 66 -10.07 -3.71 -2.48
N ALA A 67 -8.80 -3.83 -2.09
CA ALA A 67 -7.67 -3.40 -2.91
C ALA A 67 -7.57 -4.25 -4.21
N LYS A 68 -6.82 -3.74 -5.18
CA LYS A 68 -6.59 -4.42 -6.46
C LYS A 68 -5.11 -4.74 -6.61
N PHE A 69 -4.78 -6.02 -6.78
CA PHE A 69 -3.42 -6.54 -6.96
C PHE A 69 -3.33 -7.36 -8.25
N ARG A 70 -4.17 -7.08 -9.25
CA ARG A 70 -4.20 -7.90 -10.46
C ARG A 70 -2.85 -7.87 -11.13
N LYS A 71 -2.30 -9.05 -11.41
CA LYS A 71 -0.96 -9.21 -12.01
C LYS A 71 0.18 -8.54 -11.23
N ALA A 72 0.00 -8.24 -9.94
CA ALA A 72 1.09 -7.79 -9.07
C ALA A 72 2.01 -8.95 -8.71
N THR A 73 3.25 -8.66 -8.31
CA THR A 73 4.19 -9.67 -7.79
C THR A 73 4.29 -9.52 -6.29
N LEU A 74 3.84 -10.52 -5.53
CA LEU A 74 3.86 -10.55 -4.06
C LEU A 74 4.84 -11.60 -3.53
N PHE A 75 5.73 -12.15 -4.37
CA PHE A 75 6.67 -13.20 -3.97
C PHE A 75 7.44 -12.80 -2.70
N GLY A 76 7.35 -13.62 -1.65
CA GLY A 76 8.00 -13.35 -0.36
C GLY A 76 7.41 -12.20 0.46
N ALA A 77 6.29 -11.57 0.05
CA ALA A 77 5.67 -10.50 0.83
C ALA A 77 5.11 -11.01 2.16
N ASN A 78 5.27 -10.22 3.24
CA ASN A 78 4.69 -10.51 4.54
C ASN A 78 3.26 -9.96 4.60
N LEU A 79 2.28 -10.85 4.54
CA LEU A 79 0.85 -10.54 4.68
C LEU A 79 0.26 -10.97 6.04
N THR A 80 1.12 -11.29 7.02
CA THR A 80 0.67 -11.75 8.35
C THR A 80 -0.29 -10.72 8.97
N GLY A 81 -1.51 -11.14 9.29
CA GLY A 81 -2.54 -10.29 9.89
C GLY A 81 -3.17 -9.25 8.95
N ALA A 82 -2.80 -9.21 7.66
CA ALA A 82 -3.39 -8.27 6.71
C ALA A 82 -4.87 -8.61 6.46
N ASN A 83 -5.72 -7.58 6.37
CA ASN A 83 -7.12 -7.75 6.02
C ASN A 83 -7.29 -7.78 4.50
N THR A 84 -7.32 -8.98 3.92
CA THR A 84 -7.46 -9.15 2.47
C THR A 84 -8.92 -9.24 1.99
N MET A 85 -9.93 -9.06 2.83
CA MET A 85 -11.33 -9.30 2.45
C MET A 85 -11.73 -8.52 1.18
N GLY A 86 -12.13 -9.25 0.14
CA GLY A 86 -12.54 -8.65 -1.15
C GLY A 86 -11.40 -8.12 -2.02
N THR A 87 -10.14 -8.36 -1.65
CA THR A 87 -8.96 -7.97 -2.45
C THR A 87 -8.91 -8.78 -3.74
N ASN A 88 -8.66 -8.14 -4.88
CA ASN A 88 -8.55 -8.87 -6.15
C ASN A 88 -7.10 -9.24 -6.44
N PHE A 89 -6.76 -10.52 -6.33
CA PHE A 89 -5.44 -11.08 -6.63
C PHE A 89 -5.37 -11.76 -8.00
N GLU A 90 -6.36 -11.61 -8.87
CA GLU A 90 -6.39 -12.30 -10.17
C GLU A 90 -5.12 -12.06 -11.00
N GLY A 91 -4.44 -13.15 -11.37
CA GLY A 91 -3.20 -13.14 -12.12
C GLY A 91 -1.97 -12.68 -11.35
N ALA A 92 -2.09 -12.35 -10.06
CA ALA A 92 -0.95 -11.99 -9.22
C ALA A 92 -0.02 -13.19 -9.03
N MET A 93 1.28 -12.95 -8.90
CA MET A 93 2.20 -13.93 -8.34
C MET A 93 2.11 -13.84 -6.82
N TRP A 94 1.70 -14.93 -6.17
CA TRP A 94 1.46 -15.01 -4.73
C TRP A 94 2.76 -15.07 -3.93
N ILE A 95 2.62 -15.02 -2.60
CA ILE A 95 3.75 -15.04 -1.65
C ILE A 95 4.64 -16.28 -1.80
N ASP A 96 4.08 -17.40 -2.27
CA ASP A 96 4.79 -18.67 -2.49
C ASP A 96 5.22 -18.89 -3.96
N GLY A 97 5.03 -17.89 -4.83
CA GLY A 97 5.35 -17.96 -6.26
C GLY A 97 4.24 -18.53 -7.14
N THR A 98 3.12 -19.00 -6.57
CA THR A 98 1.97 -19.48 -7.36
C THR A 98 1.31 -18.32 -8.10
N ILE A 99 0.87 -18.53 -9.35
CA ILE A 99 0.02 -17.54 -10.04
C ILE A 99 -1.45 -17.74 -9.63
N CYS A 100 -2.06 -16.69 -9.10
CA CYS A 100 -3.45 -16.69 -8.68
C CYS A 100 -4.40 -16.70 -9.87
N GLN A 101 -5.39 -17.59 -9.85
CA GLN A 101 -6.32 -17.76 -10.95
C GLN A 101 -7.44 -16.72 -10.97
N LYS A 102 -8.23 -16.75 -12.04
CA LYS A 102 -9.46 -15.96 -12.17
C LYS A 102 -10.36 -16.19 -10.96
N GLY A 103 -10.88 -15.10 -10.39
CA GLY A 103 -11.74 -15.17 -9.21
C GLY A 103 -11.00 -15.26 -7.86
N SER A 104 -9.68 -15.07 -7.82
CA SER A 104 -8.90 -14.96 -6.57
C SER A 104 -9.28 -13.70 -5.78
N ILE A 105 -10.34 -13.79 -4.98
CA ILE A 105 -10.88 -12.70 -4.17
C ILE A 105 -10.63 -12.97 -2.69
N GLY A 106 -9.80 -12.14 -2.07
CA GLY A 106 -9.37 -12.22 -0.68
C GLY A 106 -8.34 -13.30 -0.37
N TYR A 107 -8.22 -14.31 -1.23
CA TYR A 107 -7.17 -15.32 -1.19
C TYR A 107 -6.75 -15.67 -2.61
N CYS A 108 -5.58 -16.29 -2.74
CA CYS A 108 -5.09 -16.80 -4.00
C CYS A 108 -5.70 -18.17 -4.30
N ALA A 109 -6.58 -18.25 -5.30
CA ALA A 109 -7.07 -19.52 -5.81
C ALA A 109 -6.00 -20.16 -6.70
N LYS A 110 -5.61 -21.39 -6.38
CA LYS A 110 -4.62 -22.19 -7.13
C LYS A 110 -5.33 -23.00 -8.22
N SER A 111 -4.60 -23.43 -9.25
CA SER A 111 -5.13 -24.38 -10.22
C SER A 111 -5.44 -25.70 -9.53
N GLU A 112 -6.69 -26.12 -9.63
CA GLU A 112 -7.00 -27.55 -9.65
C GLU A 112 -6.40 -28.10 -10.95
N LYS A 113 -5.59 -29.16 -10.84
CA LYS A 113 -5.13 -29.92 -12.00
C LYS A 113 -6.19 -30.93 -12.37
#